data_AF-A0AAV0Y8U2-F1
#
_entry.id   AF-A0AAV0Y8U2-F1
#
_cell.length_a   1.000
_cell.length_b   1.000
_cell.length_c   1.000
_cell.angle_alpha   90.00
_cell.angle_beta   90.00
_cell.angle_gamma   90.00
#
_symmetry.space_group_name_H-M   'P 1'
#
loop_
_entity.id
_entity.type
_entity.pdbx_description
1 polymer ?
#
loop_
_entity_poly.entity_id
_entity_poly.type
_entity_poly.pdbx_seq_one_letter_code
_entity_poly.pdbx_strand_id
1 'polypeptide(L)'
;MQCGKCHETLIREDVIICSSCKKESHFYCQGITETGFGRMTKNTKNRWDCNECKVSRESKKGDIQSVNDENNNIKQLTESVQFMSTKFDQCNITVGKILNEMKELREQNMKLTETNDKLSSEIRVLKIKVDELEQKTLEKVVEIMGVPLIQNEDCKNTVKGMISKLNIECDVVKAYRISSKQKTDTKIITWLSDTNAKNQFLTTAKKNKWTANQYQSDWPTSKIYINNHLTKFK
;
A
#
# COMPACT_ATOMS: atom_id res chain seq x y z
N MET A 1 2.28 -87.88 -44.83
CA MET A 1 2.70 -86.54 -44.38
C MET A 1 2.03 -85.53 -45.30
N GLN A 2 1.35 -84.51 -44.76
CA GLN A 2 0.65 -83.47 -45.52
C GLN A 2 1.33 -82.11 -45.33
N CYS A 3 1.28 -81.26 -46.36
CA CYS A 3 1.84 -79.93 -46.34
C CYS A 3 1.09 -79.05 -45.33
N GLY A 4 1.83 -78.38 -44.44
CA GLY A 4 1.26 -77.48 -43.43
C GLY A 4 0.59 -76.20 -43.98
N LYS A 5 0.56 -76.00 -45.31
CA LYS A 5 -0.06 -74.82 -45.95
C LYS A 5 -1.17 -75.17 -46.94
N CYS A 6 -0.96 -76.12 -47.86
CA CYS A 6 -2.00 -76.54 -48.83
C CYS A 6 -2.70 -77.85 -48.46
N HIS A 7 -2.25 -78.54 -47.40
CA HIS A 7 -2.78 -79.83 -46.94
C HIS A 7 -2.68 -81.01 -47.92
N GLU A 8 -2.02 -80.82 -49.06
CA GLU A 8 -1.73 -81.89 -50.02
C GLU A 8 -0.57 -82.79 -49.57
N THR A 9 -0.44 -83.95 -50.19
CA THR A 9 0.61 -84.94 -49.87
C THR A 9 2.02 -84.40 -50.20
N LEU A 10 2.95 -84.58 -49.27
CA LEU A 10 4.35 -84.18 -49.44
C LEU A 10 5.15 -85.25 -50.17
N ILE A 11 5.82 -84.86 -51.26
CA ILE A 11 6.84 -85.67 -51.94
C ILE A 11 8.19 -85.30 -51.31
N ARG A 12 9.03 -86.29 -50.97
CA ARG A 12 10.28 -86.10 -50.20
C ARG A 12 11.23 -85.04 -50.81
N GLU A 13 11.19 -84.86 -52.12
CA GLU A 13 12.05 -83.94 -52.85
C GLU A 13 11.63 -82.47 -52.71
N ASP A 14 10.37 -82.21 -52.32
CA ASP A 14 9.80 -80.85 -52.28
C ASP A 14 9.63 -80.29 -50.85
N VAL A 15 10.13 -81.00 -49.84
CA VAL A 15 9.85 -80.65 -48.43
C VAL A 15 10.85 -79.65 -47.86
N ILE A 16 10.33 -78.58 -47.25
CA ILE A 16 11.07 -77.67 -46.37
C ILE A 16 10.46 -77.66 -44.97
N ILE A 17 11.32 -77.55 -43.94
CA ILE A 17 10.92 -77.60 -42.53
C ILE A 17 11.26 -76.28 -41.86
N CYS A 18 10.28 -75.65 -41.22
CA CYS A 18 10.50 -74.44 -40.44
C CYS A 18 11.32 -74.74 -39.17
N SER A 19 12.39 -73.99 -38.92
CA SER A 19 13.26 -74.18 -37.76
C SER A 19 12.56 -73.89 -36.44
N SER A 20 11.58 -72.97 -36.46
CA SER A 20 10.82 -72.52 -35.29
C SER A 20 9.64 -73.42 -34.94
N CYS A 21 8.72 -73.68 -35.88
CA CYS A 21 7.49 -74.44 -35.60
C CYS A 21 7.57 -75.91 -36.03
N LYS A 22 8.68 -76.34 -36.65
CA LYS A 22 8.91 -77.71 -37.14
C LYS A 22 7.86 -78.24 -38.13
N LYS A 23 6.99 -77.37 -38.65
CA LYS A 23 6.02 -77.72 -39.70
C LYS A 23 6.76 -78.00 -41.02
N GLU A 24 6.37 -79.09 -41.66
CA GLU A 24 6.80 -79.47 -43.00
C GLU A 24 5.86 -78.85 -44.04
N SER A 25 6.39 -78.35 -45.14
CA SER A 25 5.61 -77.75 -46.22
C SER A 25 6.34 -77.94 -47.55
N HIS A 26 5.61 -77.83 -48.67
CA HIS A 26 6.29 -77.70 -49.95
C HIS A 26 7.08 -76.39 -50.00
N PHE A 27 8.27 -76.40 -50.62
CA PHE A 27 9.08 -75.19 -50.75
C PHE A 27 8.33 -74.10 -51.54
N TYR A 28 7.58 -74.48 -52.58
CA TYR A 28 6.79 -73.54 -53.40
C TYR A 28 5.60 -72.96 -52.63
N CYS A 29 4.96 -73.74 -51.75
CA CYS A 29 3.92 -73.24 -50.86
C CYS A 29 4.46 -72.12 -49.96
N GLN A 30 5.74 -72.17 -49.60
CA GLN A 30 6.40 -71.16 -48.80
C GLN A 30 7.04 -70.02 -49.64
N GLY A 31 6.74 -69.97 -50.95
CA GLY A 31 7.19 -68.92 -51.87
C GLY A 31 8.65 -69.06 -52.32
N ILE A 32 9.26 -70.22 -52.13
CA ILE A 32 10.63 -70.51 -52.59
C ILE A 32 10.55 -71.04 -54.02
N THR A 33 11.41 -70.58 -54.91
CA THR A 33 11.52 -71.13 -56.28
C THR A 33 12.34 -72.41 -56.27
N GLU A 34 12.11 -73.31 -57.23
CA GLU A 34 12.84 -74.59 -57.33
C GLU A 34 14.36 -74.39 -57.44
N THR A 35 14.79 -73.43 -58.26
CA THR A 35 16.20 -73.04 -58.38
C THR A 35 16.76 -72.48 -57.07
N GLY A 36 15.95 -71.74 -56.31
CA GLY A 36 16.28 -71.25 -54.98
C GLY A 36 16.45 -72.39 -53.98
N PHE A 37 15.51 -73.32 -53.95
CA PHE A 37 15.54 -74.48 -53.08
C PHE A 37 16.71 -75.43 -53.38
N GLY A 38 17.05 -75.59 -54.66
CA GLY A 38 18.21 -76.37 -55.10
C GLY A 38 19.55 -75.75 -54.69
N ARG A 39 19.63 -74.41 -54.62
CA ARG A 39 20.84 -73.68 -54.17
C ARG A 39 20.99 -73.64 -52.65
N MET A 40 19.96 -73.97 -51.88
CA MET A 40 20.03 -73.94 -50.42
C MET A 40 20.90 -75.07 -49.89
N THR A 41 21.95 -74.72 -49.13
CA THR A 41 22.75 -75.70 -48.39
C THR A 41 21.91 -76.36 -47.28
N LYS A 42 22.33 -77.53 -46.80
CA LYS A 42 21.69 -78.21 -45.65
C LYS A 42 21.58 -77.29 -44.42
N ASN A 43 22.61 -76.49 -44.15
CA ASN A 43 22.61 -75.54 -43.04
C ASN A 43 21.56 -74.42 -43.24
N THR A 44 21.43 -73.91 -44.46
CA THR A 44 20.42 -72.91 -44.80
C THR A 44 19.00 -73.47 -44.67
N LYS A 45 18.76 -74.71 -45.11
CA LYS A 45 17.46 -75.39 -44.95
C LYS A 45 17.11 -75.59 -43.47
N ASN A 46 18.09 -75.97 -42.64
CA ASN A 46 17.87 -76.19 -41.20
C ASN A 46 17.57 -74.91 -40.41
N ARG A 47 18.04 -73.75 -40.87
CA ARG A 47 17.85 -72.44 -40.22
C ARG A 47 16.69 -71.63 -40.82
N TRP A 48 16.00 -72.19 -41.80
CA TRP A 48 14.92 -71.49 -42.48
C TRP A 48 13.68 -71.41 -41.58
N ASP A 49 13.06 -70.23 -41.49
CA ASP A 49 11.82 -70.00 -40.74
C ASP A 49 10.69 -69.61 -41.71
N CYS A 50 9.49 -70.16 -41.50
CA CYS A 50 8.30 -69.80 -42.26
C CYS A 50 7.85 -68.36 -41.97
N ASN A 51 7.07 -67.79 -42.88
CA ASN A 51 6.63 -66.39 -42.76
C ASN A 51 5.79 -66.13 -41.49
N GLU A 52 4.95 -67.10 -41.08
CA GLU A 52 4.18 -66.99 -39.83
C GLU A 52 5.12 -66.80 -38.62
N CYS A 53 6.19 -67.60 -38.53
CA CYS A 53 7.15 -67.51 -37.44
C CYS A 53 8.05 -66.27 -37.52
N LYS A 54 8.31 -65.74 -38.72
CA LYS A 54 9.06 -64.48 -38.89
C LYS A 54 8.25 -63.27 -38.40
N VAL A 55 7.00 -63.14 -38.84
CA VAL A 55 6.11 -62.02 -38.44
C VAL A 55 5.88 -62.02 -36.92
N SER A 56 5.67 -63.20 -36.33
CA SER A 56 5.46 -63.35 -34.89
C SER A 56 6.63 -62.86 -34.02
N ARG A 57 7.86 -62.83 -34.56
CA ARG A 57 9.05 -62.32 -33.83
C ARG A 57 9.18 -60.80 -33.92
N GLU A 58 8.69 -60.19 -35.00
CA GLU A 58 8.74 -58.75 -35.21
C GLU A 58 7.69 -58.02 -34.37
N SER A 59 6.48 -58.58 -34.22
CA SER A 59 5.40 -58.00 -33.39
C SER A 59 5.76 -57.88 -31.90
N LYS A 60 6.54 -58.82 -31.34
CA LYS A 60 6.90 -58.82 -29.92
C LYS A 60 7.89 -57.72 -29.51
N LYS A 61 8.56 -57.06 -30.47
CA LYS A 61 9.48 -55.94 -30.20
C LYS A 61 8.79 -54.58 -30.15
N GLY A 62 7.67 -54.40 -30.86
CA GLY A 62 6.92 -53.13 -30.89
C GLY A 62 6.07 -52.89 -29.63
N ASP A 63 5.39 -53.91 -29.14
CA ASP A 63 4.43 -53.77 -28.02
C ASP A 63 5.09 -53.46 -26.67
N ILE A 64 6.31 -53.98 -26.41
CA ILE A 64 7.01 -53.76 -25.13
C ILE A 64 7.55 -52.32 -25.04
N GLN A 65 7.91 -51.71 -26.18
CA GLN A 65 8.48 -50.37 -26.21
C GLN A 65 7.40 -49.29 -26.03
N SER A 66 6.23 -49.47 -26.67
CA SER A 66 5.06 -48.59 -26.51
C SER A 66 4.52 -48.56 -25.08
N VAL A 67 4.43 -49.71 -24.41
CA VAL A 67 3.94 -49.82 -23.03
C VAL A 67 4.91 -49.16 -22.03
N ASN A 68 6.22 -49.24 -22.29
CA ASN A 68 7.21 -48.57 -21.44
C ASN A 68 7.18 -47.05 -21.59
N ASP A 69 6.96 -46.53 -22.80
CA ASP A 69 6.86 -45.09 -23.05
C ASP A 69 5.58 -44.50 -22.45
N GLU A 70 4.45 -45.20 -22.54
CA GLU A 70 3.20 -44.81 -21.87
C GLU A 70 3.33 -44.81 -20.34
N ASN A 71 3.94 -45.84 -19.75
CA ASN A 71 4.18 -45.91 -18.31
C ASN A 71 5.12 -44.79 -17.82
N ASN A 72 6.13 -44.41 -18.61
CA ASN A 72 7.01 -43.30 -18.30
C ASN A 72 6.26 -41.95 -18.33
N ASN A 73 5.40 -41.73 -19.33
CA ASN A 73 4.59 -40.51 -19.41
C ASN A 73 3.60 -40.40 -18.23
N ILE A 74 2.96 -41.51 -17.84
CA ILE A 74 2.06 -41.55 -16.67
C ILE A 74 2.82 -41.24 -15.38
N LYS A 75 4.04 -41.77 -15.23
CA LYS A 75 4.90 -41.49 -14.07
C LYS A 75 5.29 -40.01 -14.01
N GLN A 76 5.72 -39.42 -15.12
CA GLN A 76 6.05 -37.99 -15.21
C GLN A 76 4.84 -37.10 -14.93
N LEU A 77 3.65 -37.50 -15.39
CA LEU A 77 2.42 -36.78 -15.09
C LEU A 77 2.09 -36.86 -13.60
N THR A 78 2.25 -38.02 -12.98
CA THR A 78 2.03 -38.21 -11.53
C THR A 78 2.99 -37.35 -10.71
N GLU A 79 4.27 -37.30 -11.09
CA GLU A 79 5.26 -36.43 -10.45
C GLU A 79 4.88 -34.94 -10.59
N SER A 80 4.42 -34.54 -11.78
CA SER A 80 3.96 -33.16 -12.05
C SER A 80 2.73 -32.78 -11.24
N VAL A 81 1.76 -33.70 -11.10
CA VAL A 81 0.56 -33.51 -10.27
C VAL A 81 0.93 -33.44 -8.80
N GLN A 82 1.82 -34.29 -8.32
CA GLN A 82 2.29 -34.27 -6.93
C GLN A 82 3.02 -32.95 -6.60
N PHE A 83 3.86 -32.49 -7.53
CA PHE A 83 4.53 -31.20 -7.43
C PHE A 83 3.51 -30.05 -7.37
N MET A 84 2.52 -30.06 -8.26
CA MET A 84 1.47 -29.04 -8.31
C MET A 84 0.62 -29.04 -7.04
N SER A 85 0.24 -30.22 -6.53
CA SER A 85 -0.49 -30.35 -5.25
C SER A 85 0.29 -29.70 -4.11
N THR A 86 1.59 -29.98 -4.02
CA THR A 86 2.47 -29.40 -3.00
C THR A 86 2.54 -27.87 -3.13
N LYS A 87 2.60 -27.35 -4.36
CA LYS A 87 2.60 -25.90 -4.62
C LYS A 87 1.26 -25.25 -4.29
N PHE A 88 0.16 -25.95 -4.55
CA PHE A 88 -1.17 -25.49 -4.19
C PHE A 88 -1.35 -25.40 -2.66
N ASP A 89 -0.87 -26.40 -1.92
CA ASP A 89 -0.87 -26.38 -0.46
C ASP A 89 -0.04 -25.22 0.11
N GLN A 90 1.16 -24.99 -0.46
CA GLN A 90 2.00 -23.84 -0.11
C GLN A 90 1.29 -22.51 -0.39
N CYS A 91 0.57 -22.41 -1.50
CA CYS A 91 -0.23 -21.24 -1.85
C CYS A 91 -1.33 -21.01 -0.81
N ASN A 92 -2.09 -22.05 -0.44
CA ASN A 92 -3.17 -21.95 0.56
C ASN A 92 -2.64 -21.49 1.93
N ILE A 93 -1.50 -22.01 2.36
CA ILE A 93 -0.84 -21.56 3.60
C ILE A 93 -0.48 -20.07 3.52
N THR A 94 0.10 -19.65 2.40
CA THR A 94 0.52 -18.25 2.21
C THR A 94 -0.68 -17.31 2.17
N VAL A 95 -1.75 -17.69 1.46
CA VAL A 95 -3.02 -16.94 1.43
C VAL A 95 -3.62 -16.83 2.83
N GLY A 96 -3.61 -17.91 3.62
CA GLY A 96 -4.05 -17.90 5.01
C GLY A 96 -3.28 -16.89 5.87
N LYS A 97 -1.95 -16.83 5.74
CA LYS A 97 -1.11 -15.84 6.44
C LYS A 97 -1.44 -14.41 6.04
N ILE A 98 -1.55 -14.15 4.73
CA ILE A 98 -1.90 -12.82 4.21
C ILE A 98 -3.28 -12.37 4.73
N LEU A 99 -4.26 -13.27 4.77
CA LEU A 99 -5.58 -12.96 5.31
C LEU A 99 -5.53 -12.59 6.80
N ASN A 100 -4.69 -13.28 7.58
CA ASN A 100 -4.51 -12.95 8.99
C ASN A 100 -3.83 -11.58 9.17
N GLU A 101 -2.73 -11.32 8.46
CA GLU A 101 -2.04 -10.02 8.49
C GLU A 101 -2.96 -8.88 8.04
N MET A 102 -3.78 -9.10 7.02
CA MET A 102 -4.77 -8.11 6.57
C MET A 102 -5.83 -7.82 7.63
N LYS A 103 -6.25 -8.83 8.41
CA LYS A 103 -7.17 -8.64 9.52
C LYS A 103 -6.52 -7.81 10.63
N GLU A 104 -5.30 -8.14 11.02
CA GLU A 104 -4.54 -7.40 12.03
C GLU A 104 -4.30 -5.95 11.62
N LEU A 105 -3.92 -5.71 10.36
CA LEU A 105 -3.73 -4.36 9.81
C LEU A 105 -5.03 -3.55 9.83
N ARG A 106 -6.18 -4.17 9.54
CA ARG A 106 -7.49 -3.49 9.63
C ARG A 106 -7.81 -3.10 11.07
N GLU A 107 -7.58 -4.00 12.03
CA GLU A 107 -7.80 -3.72 13.44
C GLU A 107 -6.89 -2.59 13.95
N GLN A 108 -5.61 -2.57 13.55
CA GLN A 108 -4.68 -1.50 13.91
C GLN A 108 -5.10 -0.16 13.31
N ASN A 109 -5.48 -0.12 12.03
CA ASN A 109 -5.95 1.10 11.38
C ASN A 109 -7.22 1.68 12.03
N MET A 110 -8.14 0.81 12.47
CA MET A 110 -9.33 1.24 13.19
C MET A 110 -8.96 1.93 14.52
N LYS A 111 -8.09 1.30 15.32
CA LYS A 111 -7.58 1.89 16.58
C LYS A 111 -6.83 3.20 16.35
N LEU A 112 -6.03 3.27 15.28
CA LEU A 112 -5.29 4.47 14.92
C LEU A 112 -6.24 5.63 14.60
N THR A 113 -7.29 5.33 13.83
CA THR A 113 -8.31 6.32 13.44
C THR A 113 -9.06 6.84 14.66
N GLU A 114 -9.54 5.94 15.52
CA GLU A 114 -10.21 6.31 16.78
C GLU A 114 -9.32 7.19 17.68
N THR A 115 -8.04 6.82 17.80
CA THR A 115 -7.08 7.59 18.61
C THR A 115 -6.83 8.97 18.00
N ASN A 116 -6.69 9.05 16.68
CA ASN A 116 -6.46 10.30 15.98
C ASN A 116 -7.65 11.26 16.08
N ASP A 117 -8.88 10.73 16.00
CA ASP A 117 -10.10 11.52 16.19
C ASP A 117 -10.19 12.04 17.63
N LYS A 118 -9.90 11.19 18.62
CA LYS A 118 -9.86 11.59 20.03
C LYS A 118 -8.83 12.69 20.26
N LEU A 119 -7.59 12.50 19.81
CA LEU A 119 -6.52 13.49 19.94
C LEU A 119 -6.87 14.81 19.25
N SER A 120 -7.45 14.74 18.05
CA SER A 120 -7.89 15.94 17.31
C SER A 120 -8.96 16.71 18.09
N SER A 121 -9.89 16.00 18.73
CA SER A 121 -10.92 16.61 19.58
C SER A 121 -10.32 17.26 20.83
N GLU A 122 -9.36 16.61 21.48
CA GLU A 122 -8.67 17.14 22.67
C GLU A 122 -7.83 18.37 22.32
N ILE A 123 -7.10 18.33 21.20
CA ILE A 123 -6.35 19.49 20.69
C ILE A 123 -7.28 20.67 20.44
N ARG A 124 -8.46 20.43 19.85
CA ARG A 124 -9.45 21.50 19.62
C ARG A 124 -9.91 22.12 20.95
N VAL A 125 -10.23 21.30 21.94
CA VAL A 125 -10.64 21.78 23.28
C VAL A 125 -9.51 22.56 23.95
N LEU A 126 -8.27 22.08 23.87
CA LEU A 126 -7.12 22.74 24.45
C LEU A 126 -6.85 24.10 23.80
N LYS A 127 -6.96 24.20 22.47
CA LYS A 127 -6.84 25.49 21.76
C LYS A 127 -7.87 26.51 22.26
N ILE A 128 -9.13 26.12 22.37
CA ILE A 128 -10.20 26.97 22.90
C ILE A 128 -9.85 27.44 24.32
N LYS A 129 -9.42 26.52 25.20
CA LYS A 129 -9.03 26.88 26.58
C LYS A 129 -7.83 27.82 26.63
N VAL A 130 -6.84 27.63 25.76
CA VAL A 130 -5.69 28.53 25.67
C VAL A 130 -6.15 29.92 25.24
N ASP A 131 -6.98 30.01 24.19
CA ASP A 131 -7.52 31.29 23.71
C ASP A 131 -8.34 32.00 24.79
N GLU A 132 -9.18 31.28 25.55
CA GLU A 132 -9.94 31.81 26.67
C GLU A 132 -9.04 32.35 27.79
N LEU A 133 -7.98 31.61 28.14
CA LEU A 133 -7.02 32.04 29.17
C LEU A 133 -6.23 33.26 28.70
N GLU A 134 -5.71 33.26 27.47
CA GLU A 134 -5.03 34.41 26.90
C GLU A 134 -5.97 35.64 26.89
N GLN A 135 -7.20 35.49 26.42
CA GLN A 135 -8.17 36.58 26.39
C GLN A 135 -8.51 37.11 27.79
N LYS A 136 -8.52 36.24 28.81
CA LYS A 136 -8.68 36.64 30.22
C LYS A 136 -7.48 37.43 30.73
N THR A 137 -6.25 37.09 30.34
CA THR A 137 -5.07 37.89 30.70
C THR A 137 -5.09 39.29 30.07
N LEU A 138 -5.76 39.43 28.92
CA LEU A 138 -5.91 40.68 28.19
C LEU A 138 -7.16 41.48 28.59
N GLU A 139 -7.96 40.97 29.52
CA GLU A 139 -9.23 41.56 29.93
C GLU A 139 -9.07 43.03 30.38
N LYS A 140 -7.97 43.35 31.06
CA LYS A 140 -7.65 44.68 31.59
C LYS A 140 -6.71 45.51 30.69
N VAL A 141 -6.45 45.02 29.47
CA VAL A 141 -5.45 45.57 28.58
C VAL A 141 -6.09 46.40 27.47
N VAL A 142 -5.52 47.58 27.23
CA VAL A 142 -5.97 48.53 26.22
C VAL A 142 -4.82 48.87 25.29
N GLU A 143 -5.16 49.04 24.01
CA GLU A 143 -4.27 49.50 22.96
C GLU A 143 -4.60 50.93 22.56
N ILE A 144 -3.61 51.81 22.62
CA ILE A 144 -3.74 53.23 22.29
C ILE A 144 -2.86 53.54 21.08
N MET A 145 -3.47 54.08 20.02
CA MET A 145 -2.80 54.46 18.78
C MET A 145 -2.94 55.96 18.52
N GLY A 146 -2.01 56.53 17.77
CA GLY A 146 -2.01 57.96 17.43
C GLY A 146 -1.37 58.88 18.47
N VAL A 147 -0.72 58.30 19.49
CA VAL A 147 0.06 59.06 20.49
C VAL A 147 1.44 59.38 19.90
N PRO A 148 1.83 60.66 19.78
CA PRO A 148 3.13 61.07 19.25
C PRO A 148 4.29 60.48 20.06
N LEU A 149 5.42 60.20 19.40
CA LEU A 149 6.63 59.75 20.08
C LEU A 149 7.35 60.96 20.70
N ILE A 150 7.67 60.86 21.99
CA ILE A 150 8.36 61.93 22.73
C ILE A 150 9.67 61.37 23.27
N GLN A 151 10.72 62.19 23.28
CA GLN A 151 12.00 61.82 23.89
C GLN A 151 11.83 61.70 25.41
N ASN A 152 12.38 60.62 26.00
CA ASN A 152 12.24 60.31 27.44
C ASN A 152 10.78 60.21 27.92
N GLU A 153 9.92 59.61 27.11
CA GLU A 153 8.50 59.44 27.42
C GLU A 153 8.26 58.45 28.57
N ASP A 154 7.48 58.88 29.57
CA ASP A 154 6.86 57.99 30.54
C ASP A 154 5.44 57.62 30.08
N CYS A 155 5.32 56.45 29.44
CA CYS A 155 4.04 55.93 28.96
C CYS A 155 3.00 55.80 30.07
N LYS A 156 3.41 55.52 31.32
CA LYS A 156 2.50 55.35 32.45
C LYS A 156 1.87 56.68 32.82
N ASN A 157 2.67 57.73 32.94
CA ASN A 157 2.19 59.07 33.27
C ASN A 157 1.35 59.67 32.14
N THR A 158 1.75 59.46 30.89
CA THR A 158 0.96 59.86 29.72
C THR A 158 -0.46 59.26 29.76
N VAL A 159 -0.56 57.94 29.96
CA VAL A 159 -1.87 57.28 30.05
C VAL A 159 -2.66 57.73 31.27
N LYS A 160 -2.02 57.93 32.42
CA LYS A 160 -2.67 58.50 33.62
C LYS A 160 -3.28 59.87 33.31
N GLY A 161 -2.54 60.75 32.63
CA GLY A 161 -3.05 62.06 32.20
C GLY A 161 -4.27 61.94 31.28
N MET A 162 -4.29 60.97 30.36
CA MET A 162 -5.45 60.71 29.49
C MET A 162 -6.67 60.26 30.30
N ILE A 163 -6.49 59.35 31.25
CA ILE A 163 -7.56 58.82 32.12
C ILE A 163 -8.14 59.94 32.99
N SER A 164 -7.28 60.76 33.61
CA SER A 164 -7.70 61.90 34.43
C SER A 164 -8.48 62.94 33.64
N LYS A 165 -8.09 63.23 32.39
CA LYS A 165 -8.85 64.15 31.51
C LYS A 165 -10.24 63.65 31.17
N LEU A 166 -10.46 62.34 31.18
CA LEU A 166 -11.78 61.74 30.97
C LEU A 166 -12.59 61.59 32.26
N ASN A 167 -12.07 62.09 33.39
CA ASN A 167 -12.67 61.99 34.72
C ASN A 167 -12.99 60.54 35.11
N ILE A 168 -12.07 59.61 34.80
CA ILE A 168 -12.18 58.20 35.15
C ILE A 168 -11.19 57.92 36.28
N GLU A 169 -11.67 57.31 37.36
CA GLU A 169 -10.81 56.90 38.47
C GLU A 169 -10.24 55.51 38.19
N CYS A 170 -8.96 55.43 37.84
CA CYS A 170 -8.28 54.18 37.55
C CYS A 170 -6.77 54.31 37.68
N ASP A 171 -6.11 53.27 38.21
CA ASP A 171 -4.66 53.20 38.22
C ASP A 171 -4.13 52.44 37.00
N VAL A 172 -3.02 52.92 36.48
CA VAL A 172 -2.28 52.27 35.41
C VAL A 172 -1.23 51.39 36.06
N VAL A 173 -1.31 50.08 35.84
CA VAL A 173 -0.35 49.13 36.42
C VAL A 173 0.96 49.18 35.64
N LYS A 174 0.87 49.05 34.31
CA LYS A 174 2.01 49.05 33.38
C LYS A 174 1.60 49.70 32.06
N ALA A 175 2.51 50.42 31.43
CA ALA A 175 2.31 50.95 30.09
C ALA A 175 3.65 51.00 29.35
N TYR A 176 3.66 50.58 28.08
CA TYR A 176 4.85 50.65 27.23
C TYR A 176 4.46 50.70 25.75
N ARG A 177 5.38 51.22 24.92
CA ARG A 177 5.21 51.22 23.47
C ARG A 177 5.59 49.87 22.85
N ILE A 178 4.83 49.48 21.84
CA ILE A 178 5.15 48.38 20.96
C ILE A 178 5.21 48.93 19.53
N SER A 179 6.30 48.63 18.83
CA SER A 179 6.45 48.93 17.41
C SER A 179 5.60 47.99 16.56
N SER A 180 4.76 48.54 15.69
CA SER A 180 4.13 47.76 14.62
C SER A 180 5.12 47.47 13.50
N LYS A 181 4.81 46.50 12.62
CA LYS A 181 5.63 46.18 11.43
C LYS A 181 5.80 47.38 10.49
N GLN A 182 4.90 48.37 10.58
CA GLN A 182 5.03 49.66 9.91
C GLN A 182 5.69 50.65 10.88
N LYS A 183 6.86 51.20 10.50
CA LYS A 183 7.70 52.10 11.32
C LYS A 183 6.98 53.33 11.89
N THR A 184 5.87 53.74 11.28
CA THR A 184 5.12 54.95 11.63
C THR A 184 4.02 54.73 12.66
N ASP A 185 3.69 53.46 12.99
CA ASP A 185 2.54 53.13 13.83
C ASP A 185 3.01 52.48 15.14
N THR A 186 3.52 53.31 16.05
CA THR A 186 3.82 52.87 17.41
C THR A 186 2.56 52.98 18.26
N LYS A 187 2.24 51.90 18.96
CA LYS A 187 1.08 51.84 19.86
C LYS A 187 1.53 51.72 21.30
N ILE A 188 0.76 52.29 22.22
CA ILE A 188 0.95 52.08 23.66
C ILE A 188 0.01 50.94 24.08
N ILE A 189 0.57 49.92 24.72
CA ILE A 189 -0.22 48.91 25.42
C ILE A 189 -0.19 49.24 26.91
N THR A 190 -1.36 49.28 27.53
CA THR A 190 -1.52 49.64 28.93
C THR A 190 -2.40 48.64 29.68
N TRP A 191 -1.99 48.30 30.90
CA TRP A 191 -2.73 47.47 31.85
C TRP A 191 -3.39 48.37 32.88
N LEU A 192 -4.71 48.30 32.95
CA LEU A 192 -5.50 49.00 33.95
C LEU A 192 -5.73 48.11 35.18
N SER A 193 -5.93 48.72 36.34
CA SER A 193 -6.21 47.97 37.58
C SER A 193 -7.58 47.30 37.56
N ASP A 194 -8.55 47.92 36.88
CA ASP A 194 -9.96 47.56 36.90
C ASP A 194 -10.56 47.39 35.49
N THR A 195 -11.39 46.36 35.34
CA THR A 195 -12.08 46.03 34.09
C THR A 195 -13.24 46.99 33.81
N ASN A 196 -13.94 47.46 34.84
CA ASN A 196 -15.04 48.41 34.65
C ASN A 196 -14.51 49.77 34.18
N ALA A 197 -13.45 50.27 34.83
CA ALA A 197 -12.73 51.47 34.40
C ALA A 197 -12.20 51.36 32.97
N LYS A 198 -11.69 50.19 32.56
CA LYS A 198 -11.31 49.92 31.16
C LYS A 198 -12.48 50.11 30.20
N ASN A 199 -13.63 49.50 30.49
CA ASN A 199 -14.81 49.58 29.63
C ASN A 199 -15.33 51.02 29.54
N GLN A 200 -15.30 51.75 30.65
CA GLN A 200 -15.62 53.17 30.69
C GLN A 200 -14.62 53.98 29.85
N PHE A 201 -13.32 53.71 29.98
CA PHE A 201 -12.28 54.38 29.19
C PHE A 201 -12.48 54.19 27.69
N LEU A 202 -12.74 52.95 27.26
CA LEU A 202 -13.04 52.63 25.85
C LEU A 202 -14.31 53.33 25.36
N THR A 203 -15.38 53.32 26.16
CA THR A 203 -16.68 53.87 25.75
C THR A 203 -16.64 55.38 25.67
N THR A 204 -16.06 56.04 26.68
CA THR A 204 -15.90 57.50 26.72
C THR A 204 -14.97 57.97 25.61
N ALA A 205 -13.83 57.31 25.40
CA ALA A 205 -12.91 57.65 24.31
C ALA A 205 -13.57 57.54 22.93
N LYS A 206 -14.36 56.48 22.68
CA LYS A 206 -15.07 56.30 21.41
C LYS A 206 -16.13 57.39 21.15
N LYS A 207 -16.85 57.83 22.19
CA LYS A 207 -17.83 58.91 22.09
C LYS A 207 -17.17 60.25 21.78
N ASN A 208 -16.05 60.50 22.45
CA ASN A 208 -15.34 61.77 22.44
C ASN A 208 -14.53 62.03 21.17
N LYS A 209 -14.05 60.99 20.47
CA LYS A 209 -13.27 61.09 19.21
C LYS A 209 -12.10 62.10 19.28
N TRP A 210 -11.30 62.02 20.34
CA TRP A 210 -10.28 63.05 20.60
C TRP A 210 -9.10 63.07 19.62
N THR A 211 -8.53 64.26 19.47
CA THR A 211 -7.25 64.51 18.82
C THR A 211 -6.13 64.65 19.86
N ALA A 212 -4.89 64.37 19.48
CA ALA A 212 -3.75 64.34 20.37
C ALA A 212 -3.52 65.68 21.09
N ASN A 213 -3.70 66.81 20.38
CA ASN A 213 -3.64 68.15 20.96
C ASN A 213 -4.64 68.42 22.11
N GLN A 214 -5.78 67.71 22.17
CA GLN A 214 -6.75 67.84 23.26
C GLN A 214 -6.25 67.19 24.56
N TYR A 215 -5.35 66.20 24.44
CA TYR A 215 -4.67 65.57 25.57
C TYR A 215 -3.43 66.33 26.03
N GLN A 216 -2.69 66.93 25.10
CA GLN A 216 -1.55 67.79 25.41
C GLN A 216 -1.45 68.86 24.35
N SER A 217 -1.45 70.14 24.72
CA SER A 217 -1.52 71.26 23.77
C SER A 217 -0.40 71.25 22.71
N ASP A 218 0.77 70.72 23.08
CA ASP A 218 1.96 70.65 22.22
C ASP A 218 1.94 69.47 21.23
N TRP A 219 0.90 68.64 21.26
CA TRP A 219 0.77 67.49 20.36
C TRP A 219 0.09 67.88 19.04
N PRO A 220 0.34 67.12 17.95
CA PRO A 220 -0.34 67.31 16.68
C PRO A 220 -1.86 67.10 16.78
N THR A 221 -2.58 67.53 15.77
CA THR A 221 -4.04 67.33 15.62
C THR A 221 -4.40 65.91 15.15
N SER A 222 -3.50 64.93 15.29
CA SER A 222 -3.73 63.54 14.91
C SER A 222 -4.82 62.91 15.79
N LYS A 223 -5.64 62.02 15.21
CA LYS A 223 -6.67 61.30 15.97
C LYS A 223 -6.03 60.25 16.87
N ILE A 224 -6.55 60.12 18.09
CA ILE A 224 -6.18 59.05 19.01
C ILE A 224 -7.26 57.98 19.01
N TYR A 225 -6.84 56.73 18.89
CA TYR A 225 -7.72 55.56 18.91
C TYR A 225 -7.41 54.69 20.11
N ILE A 226 -8.45 54.31 20.85
CA ILE A 226 -8.35 53.46 22.03
C ILE A 226 -9.18 52.20 21.77
N ASN A 227 -8.53 51.05 21.77
CA ASN A 227 -9.09 49.76 21.38
C ASN A 227 -8.84 48.68 22.43
N ASN A 228 -9.65 47.62 22.40
CA ASN A 228 -9.34 46.41 23.15
C ASN A 228 -8.09 45.75 22.59
N HIS A 229 -7.21 45.29 23.47
CA HIS A 229 -6.17 44.35 23.09
C HIS A 229 -6.75 42.93 23.15
N LEU A 230 -6.84 42.26 22.01
CA LEU A 230 -7.43 40.92 21.87
C LEU A 230 -6.40 39.94 21.32
N THR A 231 -6.65 38.66 21.53
CA THR A 231 -5.86 37.59 20.89
C THR A 231 -6.04 37.62 19.37
N LYS A 232 -5.07 37.05 18.64
CA LYS A 232 -5.09 37.04 17.16
C LYS A 232 -6.01 35.97 16.58
N PHE A 233 -6.35 34.96 17.37
CA PHE A 233 -7.17 33.85 16.95
C PHE A 233 -8.65 34.18 17.20
N LYS A 234 -9.44 34.11 16.13
CA LYS A 234 -10.90 34.12 16.14
C LYS A 234 -11.38 32.87 15.42
#